data_AF-A0A8C5E2R7-F1
#
_entry.id   AF-A0A8C5E2R7-F1
#
_cell.length_a   1.000
_cell.length_b   1.000
_cell.length_c   1.000
_cell.angle_alpha   90.00
_cell.angle_beta   90.00
_cell.angle_gamma   90.00
#
_symmetry.space_group_name_H-M   'P 1'
#
loop_
_entity.id
_entity.type
_entity.pdbx_description
1 polymer ?
#
loop_
_entity_poly.entity_id
_entity_poly.type
_entity_poly.pdbx_seq_one_letter_code
_entity_poly.pdbx_strand_id
1 'polypeptide(L)'
;MFLYQLLSLFFSASKKEEQSKYDLSLYRRGDLLEVPRTLFTHFGIYLGDNRVAHLIPDILPVITQDKSIISTMVTNNRLLMGVIAKVASVRVDTLEDFAYGSTILINHMDRVCSQPPLDGDEVARRAEKLQGSVTYSLLWYNCEHYVMYCRYGMAISYQTYQFCTNVRKIVFSRISAYLTALFGACIMLYVGCVTPLMLFSTLVISFTIWMAA
;
A
#
# COMPACT_ATOMS: atom_id res chain seq x y z
N MET A 1 -41.00 -27.75 -3.57
CA MET A 1 -39.89 -28.06 -2.63
C MET A 1 -38.70 -28.78 -3.28
N PHE A 2 -38.90 -29.66 -4.26
CA PHE A 2 -37.80 -30.44 -4.89
C PHE A 2 -36.76 -29.60 -5.67
N LEU A 3 -37.18 -28.49 -6.31
CA LEU A 3 -36.28 -27.64 -7.10
C LEU A 3 -35.26 -26.86 -6.24
N TYR A 4 -35.67 -26.45 -5.03
CA TYR A 4 -34.79 -25.75 -4.08
C TYR A 4 -33.73 -26.68 -3.47
N GLN A 5 -34.07 -27.96 -3.26
CA GLN A 5 -33.10 -28.97 -2.81
C GLN A 5 -32.08 -29.31 -3.89
N LEU A 6 -32.49 -29.39 -5.15
CA LEU A 6 -31.58 -29.56 -6.29
C LEU A 6 -30.66 -28.34 -6.46
N LEU A 7 -31.18 -27.12 -6.37
CA LEU A 7 -30.37 -25.91 -6.37
C LEU A 7 -29.40 -25.85 -5.18
N SER A 8 -29.82 -26.27 -3.98
CA SER A 8 -28.91 -26.35 -2.82
C SER A 8 -27.85 -27.44 -2.97
N LEU A 9 -28.16 -28.55 -3.65
CA LEU A 9 -27.20 -29.62 -3.94
C LEU A 9 -26.20 -29.17 -5.02
N PHE A 10 -26.63 -28.42 -6.04
CA PHE A 10 -25.72 -27.81 -7.01
C PHE A 10 -24.87 -26.69 -6.39
N PHE A 11 -25.43 -25.88 -5.49
CA PHE A 11 -24.68 -24.84 -4.76
C PHE A 11 -23.68 -25.46 -3.76
N SER A 12 -24.07 -26.56 -3.11
CA SER A 12 -23.20 -27.30 -2.18
C SER A 12 -22.16 -28.15 -2.91
N ALA A 13 -22.43 -28.62 -4.13
CA ALA A 13 -21.47 -29.32 -4.98
C ALA A 13 -20.50 -28.36 -5.71
N SER A 14 -20.86 -27.08 -5.86
CA SER A 14 -19.96 -26.06 -6.41
C SER A 14 -18.98 -25.48 -5.38
N LYS A 15 -19.18 -25.76 -4.07
CA LYS A 15 -18.09 -25.71 -3.08
C LYS A 15 -17.18 -26.92 -3.28
N LYS A 16 -16.58 -27.00 -4.46
CA LYS A 16 -15.39 -27.81 -4.65
C LYS A 16 -14.33 -27.15 -3.76
N GLU A 17 -13.82 -27.87 -2.77
CA GLU A 17 -12.59 -27.49 -2.09
C GLU A 17 -11.53 -27.33 -3.18
N GLU A 18 -11.31 -26.09 -3.61
CA GLU A 18 -10.13 -25.73 -4.38
C GLU A 18 -8.94 -26.05 -3.50
N GLN A 19 -8.28 -27.14 -3.84
CA GLN A 19 -7.08 -27.59 -3.18
C GLN A 19 -6.04 -26.48 -3.35
N SER A 20 -5.83 -25.72 -2.28
CA SER A 20 -4.93 -24.57 -2.24
C SER A 20 -3.62 -24.93 -2.95
N LYS A 21 -3.29 -24.20 -4.02
CA LYS A 21 -2.00 -24.31 -4.72
C LYS A 21 -0.80 -24.14 -3.77
N TYR A 22 -1.04 -23.51 -2.62
CA TYR A 22 -0.05 -23.25 -1.59
C TYR A 22 -0.07 -24.31 -0.50
N ASP A 23 1.11 -24.80 -0.12
CA ASP A 23 1.29 -25.64 1.05
C ASP A 23 1.06 -24.79 2.32
N LEU A 24 -0.12 -24.95 2.92
CA LEU A 24 -0.53 -24.20 4.10
C LEU A 24 0.35 -24.46 5.32
N SER A 25 1.10 -25.57 5.36
CA SER A 25 1.99 -25.91 6.47
C SER A 25 3.15 -24.91 6.65
N LEU A 26 3.47 -24.16 5.58
CA LEU A 26 4.53 -23.16 5.57
C LEU A 26 4.14 -21.85 6.27
N TYR A 27 2.84 -21.63 6.50
CA TYR A 27 2.31 -20.37 7.03
C TYR A 27 1.82 -20.54 8.46
N ARG A 28 2.23 -19.61 9.31
CA ARG A 28 1.82 -19.55 10.72
C ARG A 28 0.97 -18.32 10.95
N ARG A 29 -0.06 -18.47 11.79
CA ARG A 29 -0.93 -17.35 12.16
C ARG A 29 -0.08 -16.21 12.73
N GLY A 30 -0.31 -15.01 12.22
CA GLY A 30 0.47 -13.80 12.53
C GLY A 30 1.67 -13.55 11.60
N ASP A 31 1.97 -14.44 10.65
CA ASP A 31 3.01 -14.21 9.65
C ASP A 31 2.69 -12.97 8.80
N LEU A 32 3.71 -12.13 8.61
CA LEU A 32 3.68 -11.03 7.68
C LEU A 32 4.03 -11.57 6.29
N LEU A 33 3.13 -11.31 5.34
CA LEU A 33 3.26 -11.75 3.97
C LEU A 33 3.55 -10.55 3.07
N GLU A 34 4.53 -10.70 2.18
CA GLU A 34 4.90 -9.69 1.20
C GLU A 34 4.74 -10.27 -0.20
N VAL A 35 4.11 -9.49 -1.08
CA VAL A 35 3.88 -9.87 -2.47
C VAL A 35 4.38 -8.75 -3.37
N PRO A 36 5.52 -8.94 -4.06
CA PRO A 36 6.00 -7.97 -5.04
C PRO A 36 4.95 -7.76 -6.15
N ARG A 37 4.53 -6.52 -6.39
CA ARG A 37 3.75 -6.11 -7.55
C ARG A 37 4.61 -5.31 -8.50
N THR A 38 4.06 -5.00 -9.68
CA THR A 38 4.75 -4.21 -10.71
C THR A 38 5.17 -2.82 -10.25
N LEU A 39 4.41 -2.17 -9.35
CA LEU A 39 4.65 -0.79 -8.92
C LEU A 39 4.97 -0.63 -7.43
N PHE A 40 4.68 -1.63 -6.60
CA PHE A 40 4.87 -1.58 -5.16
C PHE A 40 4.89 -3.00 -4.58
N THR A 41 5.35 -3.17 -3.34
CA THR A 41 5.17 -4.43 -2.61
C THR A 41 3.88 -4.36 -1.81
N HIS A 42 3.00 -5.35 -1.98
CA HIS A 42 1.77 -5.47 -1.21
C HIS A 42 2.00 -6.29 0.05
N PHE A 43 1.36 -5.89 1.15
CA PHE A 43 1.56 -6.51 2.46
C PHE A 43 0.25 -7.04 3.04
N GLY A 44 0.34 -8.16 3.78
CA GLY A 44 -0.77 -8.75 4.51
C GLY A 44 -0.32 -9.51 5.75
N ILE A 45 -1.26 -9.86 6.61
CA ILE A 45 -1.06 -10.72 7.79
C ILE A 45 -1.84 -12.00 7.59
N TYR A 46 -1.18 -13.15 7.74
CA TYR A 46 -1.83 -14.44 7.71
C TYR A 46 -2.64 -14.69 8.99
N LEU A 47 -3.93 -14.98 8.83
CA LEU A 47 -4.85 -15.24 9.94
C LEU A 47 -5.03 -16.73 10.23
N GLY A 48 -4.34 -17.63 9.51
CA GLY A 48 -4.64 -19.06 9.55
C GLY A 48 -5.79 -19.44 8.62
N ASP A 49 -5.89 -20.74 8.33
CA ASP A 49 -6.94 -21.35 7.52
C ASP A 49 -7.10 -20.73 6.12
N ASN A 50 -5.99 -20.49 5.42
CA ASN A 50 -5.97 -19.87 4.08
C ASN A 50 -6.59 -18.45 4.05
N ARG A 51 -6.51 -17.70 5.15
CA ARG A 51 -7.03 -16.33 5.24
C ARG A 51 -5.92 -15.32 5.44
N VAL A 52 -5.96 -14.22 4.68
CA VAL A 52 -4.99 -13.12 4.77
C VAL A 52 -5.74 -11.81 4.97
N ALA A 53 -5.42 -11.09 6.04
CA ALA A 53 -5.89 -9.72 6.24
C ALA A 53 -4.92 -8.73 5.61
N HIS A 54 -5.41 -7.87 4.73
CA HIS A 54 -4.59 -6.86 4.05
C HIS A 54 -5.37 -5.56 3.82
N LEU A 55 -4.64 -4.45 3.81
CA LEU A 55 -5.20 -3.12 3.56
C LEU A 55 -5.13 -2.82 2.06
N ILE A 56 -6.28 -2.66 1.40
CA ILE A 56 -6.35 -2.28 -0.02
C ILE A 56 -6.90 -0.86 -0.16
N PRO A 57 -6.22 0.05 -0.90
CA PRO A 57 -6.79 1.32 -1.33
C PRO A 57 -7.81 1.10 -2.43
N ASP A 58 -9.03 0.77 -2.04
CA ASP A 58 -10.11 0.42 -2.94
C ASP A 58 -11.29 1.38 -2.78
N ILE A 59 -11.70 1.97 -3.90
CA ILE A 59 -12.84 2.90 -3.95
C ILE A 59 -14.20 2.19 -4.04
N LEU A 60 -14.27 0.93 -4.50
CA LEU A 60 -15.55 0.25 -4.71
C LEU A 60 -16.41 0.10 -3.44
N PRO A 61 -15.86 -0.19 -2.24
CA PRO A 61 -16.65 -0.21 -1.01
C PRO A 61 -17.37 1.10 -0.66
N VAL A 62 -16.96 2.22 -1.28
CA VAL A 62 -17.64 3.53 -1.16
C VAL A 62 -18.75 3.67 -2.19
N ILE A 63 -18.58 3.07 -3.36
CA ILE A 63 -19.46 3.23 -4.53
C ILE A 63 -20.60 2.19 -4.49
N THR A 64 -20.34 0.99 -3.97
CA THR A 64 -21.31 -0.11 -3.92
C THR A 64 -21.18 -0.88 -2.60
N GLN A 65 -22.28 -1.45 -2.13
CA GLN A 65 -22.31 -2.39 -1.00
C GLN A 65 -22.38 -3.86 -1.46
N ASP A 66 -22.35 -4.10 -2.77
CA ASP A 66 -22.41 -5.44 -3.33
C ASP A 66 -21.09 -6.19 -3.05
N LYS A 67 -21.16 -7.14 -2.12
CA LYS A 67 -20.02 -7.96 -1.72
C LYS A 67 -19.43 -8.75 -2.88
N SER A 68 -20.24 -9.16 -3.85
CA SER A 68 -19.76 -9.94 -5.00
C SER A 68 -18.88 -9.09 -5.92
N ILE A 69 -19.21 -7.81 -6.08
CA ILE A 69 -18.44 -6.84 -6.86
C ILE A 69 -17.20 -6.41 -6.09
N ILE A 70 -17.32 -6.15 -4.79
CA ILE A 70 -16.17 -5.77 -3.95
C ILE A 70 -15.14 -6.91 -3.91
N SER A 71 -15.61 -8.17 -3.81
CA SER A 71 -14.73 -9.34 -3.79
C SER A 71 -14.00 -9.56 -5.11
N THR A 72 -14.50 -9.02 -6.22
CA THR A 72 -13.78 -9.11 -7.50
C THR A 72 -12.41 -8.46 -7.44
N MET A 73 -11.52 -8.99 -8.28
CA MET A 73 -10.15 -8.56 -8.44
C MET A 73 -10.00 -7.04 -8.52
N VAL A 74 -8.99 -6.51 -7.83
CA VAL A 74 -8.69 -5.09 -7.81
C VAL A 74 -7.73 -4.75 -8.94
N THR A 75 -8.18 -3.97 -9.91
CA THR A 75 -7.34 -3.50 -11.03
C THR A 75 -6.44 -2.33 -10.59
N ASN A 76 -5.33 -2.10 -11.29
CA ASN A 76 -4.43 -0.97 -11.01
C ASN A 76 -5.17 0.37 -11.03
N ASN A 77 -6.13 0.58 -11.94
CA ASN A 77 -6.92 1.80 -11.99
C ASN A 77 -7.79 1.98 -10.73
N ARG A 78 -8.42 0.91 -10.23
CA ARG A 78 -9.21 0.92 -8.98
C ARG A 78 -8.34 1.24 -7.77
N LEU A 79 -7.13 0.68 -7.71
CA LEU A 79 -6.15 0.98 -6.67
C LEU A 79 -5.73 2.45 -6.70
N LEU A 80 -5.38 2.98 -7.88
CA LEU A 80 -5.00 4.38 -8.05
C LEU A 80 -6.16 5.34 -7.70
N MET A 81 -7.39 4.99 -8.05
CA MET A 81 -8.55 5.81 -7.68
C MET A 81 -8.81 5.79 -6.17
N GLY A 82 -8.66 4.64 -5.50
CA GLY A 82 -8.73 4.55 -4.03
C GLY A 82 -7.66 5.40 -3.35
N VAL A 83 -6.43 5.38 -3.89
CA VAL A 83 -5.33 6.24 -3.45
C VAL A 83 -5.67 7.73 -3.57
N ILE A 84 -6.15 8.16 -4.74
CA ILE A 84 -6.50 9.57 -5.01
C ILE A 84 -7.66 10.01 -4.10
N ALA A 85 -8.67 9.17 -3.95
CA ALA A 85 -9.82 9.40 -3.09
C ALA A 85 -9.50 9.26 -1.60
N LYS A 86 -8.31 8.79 -1.23
CA LYS A 86 -7.89 8.48 0.15
C LYS A 86 -8.82 7.48 0.85
N VAL A 87 -9.31 6.49 0.12
CA VAL A 87 -10.18 5.44 0.68
C VAL A 87 -9.51 4.08 0.55
N ALA A 88 -9.52 3.35 1.67
CA ALA A 88 -9.11 1.96 1.73
C ALA A 88 -10.02 1.15 2.63
N SER A 89 -9.86 -0.17 2.55
CA SER A 89 -10.47 -1.11 3.48
C SER A 89 -9.50 -2.21 3.83
N VAL A 90 -9.44 -2.57 5.11
CA VAL A 90 -8.84 -3.84 5.54
C VAL A 90 -9.86 -4.93 5.28
N ARG A 91 -9.52 -5.87 4.41
CA ARG A 91 -10.35 -7.02 4.05
C ARG A 91 -9.60 -8.32 4.29
N VAL A 92 -10.34 -9.43 4.27
CA VAL A 92 -9.79 -10.78 4.41
C VAL A 92 -10.06 -11.53 3.13
N ASP A 93 -8.99 -11.93 2.46
CA ASP A 93 -9.01 -12.68 1.21
C ASP A 93 -8.25 -14.01 1.37
N THR A 94 -8.34 -14.89 0.36
CA THR A 94 -7.58 -16.14 0.33
C THR A 94 -6.09 -15.90 0.06
N LEU A 95 -5.20 -16.86 0.34
CA LEU A 95 -3.78 -16.74 -0.06
C LEU A 95 -3.63 -16.58 -1.57
N GLU A 96 -4.48 -17.25 -2.35
CA GLU A 96 -4.43 -17.20 -3.81
C GLU A 96 -4.83 -15.82 -4.35
N ASP A 97 -5.93 -15.26 -3.85
CA ASP A 97 -6.37 -13.91 -4.19
C ASP A 97 -5.35 -12.86 -3.74
N PHE A 98 -4.78 -13.05 -2.55
CA PHE A 98 -3.73 -12.19 -2.01
C PHE A 98 -2.45 -12.24 -2.85
N ALA A 99 -1.99 -13.44 -3.23
CA ALA A 99 -0.77 -13.63 -4.01
C ALA A 99 -0.94 -13.18 -5.46
N TYR A 100 -2.12 -13.39 -6.04
CA TYR A 100 -2.44 -13.09 -7.44
C TYR A 100 -1.32 -13.57 -8.39
N GLY A 101 -0.98 -14.86 -8.29
CA GLY A 101 0.03 -15.51 -9.12
C GLY A 101 1.50 -15.13 -8.83
N SER A 102 1.76 -14.22 -7.88
CA SER A 102 3.11 -13.87 -7.45
C SER A 102 3.60 -14.76 -6.30
N THR A 103 4.92 -14.84 -6.14
CA THR A 103 5.55 -15.48 -4.98
C THR A 103 5.26 -14.68 -3.71
N ILE A 104 4.94 -15.39 -2.63
CA ILE A 104 4.77 -14.80 -1.29
C ILE A 104 6.09 -14.92 -0.53
N LEU A 105 6.56 -13.81 0.03
CA LEU A 105 7.67 -13.79 0.97
C LEU A 105 7.10 -13.74 2.39
N ILE A 106 7.63 -14.57 3.29
CA ILE A 106 7.15 -14.71 4.66
C ILE A 106 8.16 -14.08 5.61
N ASN A 107 7.70 -13.17 6.47
CA ASN A 107 8.45 -12.54 7.55
C ASN A 107 9.80 -11.94 7.11
N HIS A 108 9.90 -11.46 5.87
CA HIS A 108 11.14 -10.87 5.38
C HIS A 108 11.51 -9.61 6.17
N MET A 109 10.51 -8.82 6.59
CA MET A 109 10.70 -7.69 7.50
C MET A 109 11.33 -8.03 8.86
N ASP A 110 11.26 -9.26 9.37
CA ASP A 110 11.90 -9.62 10.66
C ASP A 110 13.43 -9.51 10.60
N ARG A 111 14.01 -9.63 9.40
CA ARG A 111 15.46 -9.52 9.18
C ARG A 111 15.92 -8.08 9.07
N VAL A 112 14.99 -7.18 8.75
CA VAL A 112 15.27 -5.78 8.42
C VAL A 112 14.87 -4.87 9.59
N CYS A 113 13.79 -5.21 10.29
CA CYS A 113 13.33 -4.48 11.46
C CYS A 113 14.11 -4.92 12.70
N SER A 114 14.65 -3.95 13.45
CA SER A 114 15.34 -4.23 14.72
C SER A 114 14.37 -4.53 15.87
N GLN A 115 13.09 -4.22 15.71
CA GLN A 115 12.06 -4.48 16.71
C GLN A 115 11.64 -5.95 16.63
N PRO A 116 11.61 -6.69 17.75
CA PRO A 116 11.14 -8.07 17.73
C PRO A 116 9.65 -8.13 17.37
N PRO A 117 9.21 -9.15 16.62
CA PRO A 117 7.79 -9.34 16.33
C PRO A 117 7.02 -9.68 17.61
N LEU A 118 5.76 -9.27 17.65
CA LEU A 118 4.80 -9.67 18.65
C LEU A 118 4.41 -11.14 18.45
N ASP A 119 3.76 -11.71 19.47
CA ASP A 119 3.20 -13.05 19.40
C ASP A 119 2.21 -13.20 18.23
N GLY A 120 2.28 -14.31 17.50
CA GLY A 120 1.52 -14.51 16.26
C GLY A 120 0.00 -14.37 16.44
N ASP A 121 -0.53 -14.83 17.57
CA ASP A 121 -1.97 -14.70 17.86
C ASP A 121 -2.36 -13.27 18.21
N GLU A 122 -1.48 -12.52 18.87
CA GLU A 122 -1.66 -11.08 19.07
C GLU A 122 -1.63 -10.32 17.74
N VAL A 123 -0.70 -10.65 16.84
CA VAL A 123 -0.60 -10.04 15.51
C VAL A 123 -1.88 -10.26 14.71
N ALA A 124 -2.36 -11.50 14.65
CA ALA A 124 -3.58 -11.84 13.93
C ALA A 124 -4.82 -11.18 14.54
N ARG A 125 -4.94 -11.13 15.88
CA ARG A 125 -6.05 -10.44 16.56
C ARG A 125 -6.08 -8.95 16.25
N ARG A 126 -4.91 -8.29 16.18
CA ARG A 126 -4.82 -6.88 15.77
C ARG A 126 -5.30 -6.67 14.34
N ALA A 127 -4.85 -7.53 13.43
CA ALA A 127 -5.27 -7.50 12.04
C ALA A 127 -6.80 -7.69 11.90
N GLU A 128 -7.38 -8.64 12.63
CA GLU A 128 -8.82 -8.88 12.67
C GLU A 128 -9.60 -7.68 13.22
N LYS A 129 -9.10 -7.02 14.28
CA LYS A 129 -9.74 -5.84 14.88
C LYS A 129 -9.78 -4.63 13.93
N LEU A 130 -8.84 -4.54 13.00
CA LEU A 130 -8.71 -3.42 12.07
C LEU A 130 -9.50 -3.63 10.77
N GLN A 131 -10.26 -4.72 10.64
CA GLN A 131 -11.12 -4.96 9.48
C GLN A 131 -12.17 -3.86 9.30
N GLY A 132 -12.39 -3.46 8.04
CA GLY A 132 -13.36 -2.42 7.67
C GLY A 132 -12.72 -1.25 6.92
N SER A 133 -13.52 -0.21 6.70
CA SER A 133 -13.11 0.98 5.96
C SER A 133 -12.20 1.87 6.80
N VAL A 134 -11.15 2.39 6.15
CA VAL A 134 -10.18 3.31 6.75
C VAL A 134 -9.79 4.40 5.75
N THR A 135 -9.41 5.56 6.26
CA THR A 135 -8.87 6.64 5.42
C THR A 135 -7.45 6.29 5.02
N TYR A 136 -7.21 6.15 3.72
CA TYR A 136 -5.92 5.77 3.18
C TYR A 136 -4.99 6.98 3.04
N SER A 137 -3.70 6.77 3.30
CA SER A 137 -2.67 7.74 2.97
C SER A 137 -1.42 7.02 2.50
N LEU A 138 -0.98 7.26 1.26
CA LEU A 138 0.23 6.66 0.70
C LEU A 138 1.45 6.85 1.61
N LEU A 139 1.59 8.03 2.20
CA LEU A 139 2.76 8.39 3.01
C LEU A 139 2.58 8.04 4.49
N TRP A 140 1.36 8.06 5.02
CA TRP A 140 1.14 8.02 6.47
C TRP A 140 0.35 6.80 6.96
N TYR A 141 -0.40 6.14 6.09
CA TYR A 141 -1.28 5.03 6.45
C TYR A 141 -1.54 4.13 5.23
N ASN A 142 -0.49 3.42 4.82
CA ASN A 142 -0.48 2.48 3.69
C ASN A 142 -0.46 1.03 4.19
N CYS A 143 -0.40 0.06 3.27
CA CYS A 143 -0.41 -1.36 3.63
C CYS A 143 0.80 -1.80 4.46
N GLU A 144 1.97 -1.18 4.26
CA GLU A 144 3.17 -1.44 5.06
C GLU A 144 2.97 -0.95 6.50
N HIS A 145 2.46 0.27 6.70
CA HIS A 145 2.16 0.78 8.05
C HIS A 145 1.19 -0.14 8.80
N TYR A 146 0.17 -0.64 8.09
CA TYR A 146 -0.80 -1.57 8.66
C TYR A 146 -0.13 -2.85 9.20
N VAL A 147 0.67 -3.53 8.38
CA VAL A 147 1.32 -4.78 8.83
C VAL A 147 2.41 -4.52 9.87
N MET A 148 3.12 -3.38 9.79
CA MET A 148 4.13 -3.01 10.78
C MET A 148 3.48 -2.73 12.15
N TYR A 149 2.30 -2.14 12.17
CA TYR A 149 1.53 -1.93 13.39
C TYR A 149 1.03 -3.25 13.97
N CYS A 150 0.50 -4.14 13.12
CA CYS A 150 0.04 -5.46 13.56
C CYS A 150 1.18 -6.31 14.12
N ARG A 151 2.31 -6.40 13.42
CA ARG A 151 3.41 -7.32 13.76
C ARG A 151 4.39 -6.78 14.79
N TYR A 152 4.78 -5.51 14.71
CA TYR A 152 5.83 -4.94 15.57
C TYR A 152 5.29 -3.86 16.53
N GLY A 153 4.03 -3.45 16.39
CA GLY A 153 3.45 -2.35 17.17
C GLY A 153 3.95 -0.97 16.74
N MET A 154 4.49 -0.84 15.52
CA MET A 154 5.07 0.41 15.02
C MET A 154 4.33 0.91 13.77
N ALA A 155 4.08 2.21 13.71
CA ALA A 155 3.50 2.85 12.53
C ALA A 155 4.60 3.44 11.64
N ILE A 156 5.43 2.58 11.02
CA ILE A 156 6.50 2.97 10.09
C ILE A 156 6.32 2.31 8.72
N SER A 157 6.81 2.95 7.66
CA SER A 157 6.89 2.39 6.30
C SER A 157 8.25 2.70 5.70
N TYR A 158 8.99 1.65 5.36
CA TYR A 158 10.27 1.77 4.69
C TYR A 158 10.12 2.24 3.24
N GLN A 159 9.04 1.85 2.56
CA GLN A 159 8.71 2.35 1.23
C GLN A 159 8.53 3.86 1.22
N THR A 160 7.74 4.40 2.17
CA THR A 160 7.57 5.85 2.32
C THR A 160 8.91 6.52 2.60
N TYR A 161 9.70 5.97 3.52
CA TYR A 161 11.00 6.55 3.85
C TYR A 161 11.94 6.63 2.65
N GLN A 162 12.04 5.56 1.86
CA GLN A 162 12.85 5.53 0.63
C GLN A 162 12.32 6.52 -0.41
N PHE A 163 11.00 6.56 -0.63
CA PHE A 163 10.38 7.50 -1.56
C PHE A 163 10.70 8.95 -1.18
N CYS A 164 10.45 9.33 0.07
CA CYS A 164 10.75 10.67 0.58
C CYS A 164 12.23 11.01 0.47
N THR A 165 13.12 10.05 0.74
CA THR A 165 14.57 10.24 0.62
C THR A 165 14.98 10.46 -0.84
N ASN A 166 14.42 9.70 -1.78
CA ASN A 166 14.71 9.85 -3.21
C ASN A 166 14.16 11.17 -3.76
N VAL A 167 12.93 11.54 -3.41
CA VAL A 167 12.35 12.84 -3.76
C VAL A 167 13.21 13.97 -3.20
N ARG A 168 13.63 13.89 -1.94
CA ARG A 168 14.54 14.86 -1.33
C ARG A 168 15.84 14.99 -2.12
N LYS A 169 16.48 13.87 -2.50
CA LYS A 169 17.72 13.87 -3.31
C LYS A 169 17.53 14.54 -4.67
N ILE A 170 16.37 14.36 -5.30
CA ILE A 170 16.06 14.97 -6.60
C ILE A 170 15.81 16.48 -6.44
N VAL A 171 14.92 16.86 -5.50
CA VAL A 171 14.53 18.25 -5.23
C VAL A 171 15.73 19.08 -4.79
N PHE A 172 16.56 18.54 -3.88
CA PHE A 172 17.80 19.15 -3.41
C PHE A 172 19.00 18.58 -4.16
N SER A 173 18.96 18.62 -5.49
CA SER A 173 20.12 18.32 -6.33
C SER A 173 20.69 19.61 -6.92
N ARG A 174 21.98 19.61 -7.26
CA ARG A 174 22.60 20.73 -7.98
C ARG A 174 21.91 21.03 -9.31
N ILE A 175 21.43 19.99 -9.99
CA ILE A 175 20.64 20.13 -11.23
C ILE A 175 19.35 20.89 -10.95
N SER A 176 18.61 20.51 -9.90
CA SER A 176 17.38 21.22 -9.48
C SER A 176 17.64 22.69 -9.15
N ALA A 177 18.77 22.99 -8.48
CA ALA A 177 19.17 24.37 -8.20
C ALA A 177 19.39 25.18 -9.50
N TYR A 178 20.13 24.62 -10.46
CA TYR A 178 20.37 25.29 -11.74
C TYR A 178 19.09 25.43 -12.58
N LEU A 179 18.22 24.42 -12.60
CA LEU A 179 16.93 24.49 -13.26
C LEU A 179 16.05 25.58 -12.64
N THR A 180 16.03 25.69 -11.30
CA THR A 180 15.27 26.73 -10.60
C THR A 180 15.77 28.13 -10.95
N ALA A 181 17.10 28.32 -11.04
CA ALA A 181 17.70 29.58 -11.46
C ALA A 181 17.35 29.92 -12.93
N LEU A 182 17.43 28.92 -13.81
CA LEU A 182 17.09 29.06 -15.23
C LEU A 182 15.61 29.41 -15.43
N PHE A 183 14.70 28.68 -14.78
CA PHE A 183 13.27 28.95 -14.83
C PHE A 183 12.94 30.34 -14.30
N GLY A 184 13.55 30.76 -13.18
CA GLY A 184 13.38 32.11 -12.66
C GLY A 184 13.83 33.19 -13.66
N ALA A 185 14.98 32.99 -14.33
CA ALA A 185 15.44 33.89 -15.38
C ALA A 185 14.49 33.93 -16.59
N CYS A 186 14.00 32.78 -17.06
CA CYS A 186 13.03 32.70 -18.14
C CYS A 186 11.72 33.42 -17.80
N ILE A 187 11.22 33.29 -16.56
CA ILE A 187 10.02 33.98 -16.09
C ILE A 187 10.23 35.50 -16.10
N MET A 188 11.37 35.98 -15.62
CA MET A 188 11.70 37.41 -15.66
C MET A 188 11.75 37.96 -17.09
N LEU A 189 12.33 37.20 -18.02
CA LEU A 189 12.37 37.56 -19.44
C LEU A 189 10.97 37.57 -20.08
N TYR A 190 10.14 36.56 -19.77
CA TYR A 190 8.77 36.45 -20.29
C TYR A 190 7.87 37.60 -19.82
N VAL A 191 7.95 37.98 -18.55
CA VAL A 191 7.19 39.10 -17.99
C VAL A 191 7.72 40.45 -18.49
N GLY A 192 8.95 40.50 -19.01
CA GLY A 192 9.58 41.72 -19.52
C GLY A 192 9.91 42.74 -18.41
N CYS A 193 9.89 42.31 -17.15
CA CYS A 193 10.16 43.15 -15.98
C CYS A 193 11.02 42.39 -14.98
N VAL A 194 12.12 43.02 -14.55
CA VAL A 194 13.02 42.50 -13.52
C VAL A 194 12.89 43.38 -12.30
N THR A 195 12.25 42.88 -11.24
CA THR A 195 12.22 43.57 -9.95
C THR A 195 13.33 43.03 -9.04
N PRO A 196 13.90 43.84 -8.14
CA PRO A 196 14.88 43.37 -7.16
C PRO A 196 14.36 42.20 -6.33
N LEU A 197 13.05 42.16 -6.04
CA LEU A 197 12.41 41.08 -5.32
C LEU A 197 12.44 39.76 -6.10
N MET A 198 12.10 39.77 -7.39
CA MET A 198 12.13 38.55 -8.23
C MET A 198 13.54 37.98 -8.37
N LEU A 199 14.52 38.87 -8.58
CA LEU A 199 15.93 38.49 -8.64
C LEU A 199 16.39 37.87 -7.32
N PHE A 200 16.10 38.55 -6.20
CA PHE A 200 16.46 38.08 -4.88
C PHE A 200 15.80 36.72 -4.55
N SER A 201 14.50 36.57 -4.78
CA SER A 201 13.79 35.31 -4.56
C SER A 201 14.36 34.16 -5.40
N THR A 202 14.64 34.40 -6.68
CA THR A 202 15.22 33.37 -7.57
C THR A 202 16.60 32.94 -7.10
N LEU A 203 17.47 33.90 -6.74
CA LEU A 203 18.81 33.62 -6.24
C LEU A 203 18.77 32.90 -4.90
N VAL A 204 17.94 33.36 -3.95
CA VAL A 204 17.82 32.75 -2.61
C VAL A 204 17.27 31.33 -2.70
N ILE A 205 16.23 31.09 -3.51
CA ILE A 205 15.67 29.74 -3.65
C ILE A 205 16.69 28.81 -4.31
N SER A 206 17.34 29.24 -5.40
CA SER A 206 18.33 28.41 -6.10
C SER A 206 19.56 28.15 -5.24
N PHE A 207 20.02 29.16 -4.50
CA PHE A 207 21.16 29.03 -3.58
C PHE A 207 20.83 28.13 -2.38
N THR A 208 19.64 28.24 -1.80
CA THR A 208 19.24 27.37 -0.68
C THR A 208 19.08 25.91 -1.12
N ILE A 209 18.54 25.65 -2.33
CA ILE A 209 18.52 24.32 -2.92
C ILE A 209 19.95 23.79 -3.15
N TRP A 210 20.85 24.63 -3.67
CA TRP A 210 22.26 24.25 -3.89
C TRP A 210 23.01 23.96 -2.59
N MET A 211 22.77 24.74 -1.53
CA MET A 211 23.37 24.53 -0.20
C MET A 211 22.83 23.27 0.49
N ALA A 212 21.60 22.88 0.18
CA ALA A 212 20.97 21.68 0.73
C ALA A 212 21.29 20.39 -0.04
N ALA A 213 22.01 20.50 -1.16
CA ALA A 213 22.41 19.40 -2.07
C ALA A 213 23.80 18.86 -1.74
#